data_AF-A0A9W6BWF4-F1
#
_entry.id   AF-A0A9W6BWF4-F1
#
_cell.length_a   1.000
_cell.length_b   1.000
_cell.length_c   1.000
_cell.angle_alpha   90.00
_cell.angle_beta   90.00
_cell.angle_gamma   90.00
#
_symmetry.space_group_name_H-M   'P 1'
#
loop_
_entity.id
_entity.type
_entity.pdbx_description
1 polymer ?
#
loop_
_entity_poly.entity_id
_entity_poly.type
_entity_poly.pdbx_seq_one_letter_code
_entity_poly.pdbx_strand_id
1 'polypeptide(L)'
;MLQRKVLEVREPEPVNRWALRQGLPEATCRELVNPGYADPFNCRTDITFDHAKYRFLGHGFMTCKLDWVLLRGCRAVSRRMGNHDYSASDHKWLLVEVEVEVALGG
;
A
#
# COMPACT_ATOMS: atom_id res chain seq x y z
N MET A 1 16.01 -13.54 21.49
CA MET A 1 15.85 -13.15 20.07
C MET A 1 14.37 -13.27 19.74
N LEU A 2 13.63 -12.16 19.57
CA LEU A 2 12.22 -12.22 19.17
C LEU A 2 12.16 -12.64 17.71
N GLN A 3 11.58 -13.81 17.41
CA GLN A 3 11.25 -14.19 16.04
C GLN A 3 10.27 -13.16 15.48
N ARG A 4 10.73 -12.36 14.51
CA ARG A 4 9.86 -11.44 13.78
C ARG A 4 8.99 -12.28 12.86
N LYS A 5 7.67 -12.20 13.04
CA LYS A 5 6.71 -12.88 12.17
C LYS A 5 6.71 -12.15 10.83
N VAL A 6 7.13 -12.83 9.76
CA VAL A 6 7.01 -12.33 8.39
C VAL A 6 5.54 -11.98 8.13
N LEU A 7 5.29 -10.78 7.62
CA LEU A 7 3.96 -10.39 7.17
C LEU A 7 3.67 -11.12 5.86
N GLU A 8 2.51 -11.75 5.77
CA GLU A 8 2.05 -12.34 4.51
C GLU A 8 1.78 -11.20 3.52
N VAL A 9 2.75 -10.95 2.64
CA VAL A 9 2.61 -10.02 1.53
C VAL A 9 2.29 -10.86 0.31
N ARG A 10 1.05 -10.76 -0.17
CA ARG A 10 0.59 -11.51 -1.34
C ARG A 10 0.98 -10.76 -2.60
N GLU A 11 1.51 -11.50 -3.55
CA GLU A 11 1.61 -11.02 -4.93
C GLU A 11 0.22 -10.57 -5.40
N PRO A 12 0.14 -9.47 -6.17
CA PRO A 12 -1.14 -8.98 -6.65
C PRO A 12 -1.77 -10.02 -7.60
N GLU A 13 -3.08 -10.22 -7.45
CA GLU A 13 -3.84 -11.09 -8.35
C GLU A 13 -3.76 -10.61 -9.81
N PRO A 14 -3.81 -11.50 -10.82
CA PRO A 14 -3.66 -11.13 -12.22
C PRO A 14 -4.80 -10.26 -12.78
N VAL A 15 -5.88 -10.05 -12.01
CA VAL A 15 -7.02 -9.19 -12.36
C VAL A 15 -7.48 -8.45 -11.12
N ASN A 16 -7.71 -7.14 -11.22
CA ASN A 16 -8.32 -6.35 -10.16
C ASN A 16 -9.81 -6.72 -9.98
N ARG A 17 -10.09 -7.70 -9.10
CA ARG A 17 -11.46 -8.20 -8.87
C ARG A 17 -12.43 -7.15 -8.35
N TRP A 18 -11.93 -6.13 -7.63
CA TRP A 18 -12.81 -5.08 -7.17
C TRP A 18 -13.31 -4.22 -8.33
N ALA A 19 -12.40 -3.79 -9.21
CA ALA A 19 -12.72 -3.02 -10.42
C ALA A 19 -13.65 -3.81 -11.34
N LEU A 20 -13.41 -5.11 -11.48
CA LEU A 20 -14.27 -6.01 -12.25
C LEU A 20 -15.70 -6.04 -11.69
N ARG A 21 -15.87 -6.09 -10.35
CA ARG A 21 -17.19 -6.02 -9.71
C ARG A 21 -17.89 -4.67 -9.88
N GLN A 22 -17.16 -3.60 -10.22
CA GLN A 22 -17.76 -2.30 -10.56
C GLN A 22 -18.21 -2.22 -12.03
N GLY A 23 -17.99 -3.28 -12.83
CA GLY A 23 -18.40 -3.34 -14.23
C GLY A 23 -17.34 -2.86 -15.23
N LEU A 24 -16.09 -2.66 -14.80
CA LEU A 24 -15.02 -2.31 -15.73
C LEU A 24 -14.63 -3.50 -16.63
N PRO A 25 -14.22 -3.26 -17.90
CA PRO A 25 -13.78 -4.32 -18.80
C PRO A 25 -12.62 -5.12 -18.20
N GLU A 26 -12.59 -6.43 -18.45
CA GLU A 26 -11.56 -7.30 -17.89
C GLU A 26 -10.14 -6.89 -18.34
N ALA A 27 -9.98 -6.48 -19.60
CA ALA A 27 -8.71 -5.97 -20.12
C ALA A 27 -8.19 -4.78 -19.27
N THR A 28 -9.05 -3.79 -19.01
CA THR A 28 -8.75 -2.68 -18.10
C THR A 28 -8.43 -3.18 -16.68
N CYS A 29 -9.18 -4.16 -16.18
CA CYS A 29 -8.94 -4.70 -14.84
C CYS A 29 -7.60 -5.45 -14.72
N ARG A 30 -7.06 -6.00 -15.80
CA ARG A 30 -5.71 -6.60 -15.87
C ARG A 30 -4.63 -5.52 -15.83
N GLU A 31 -4.86 -4.39 -16.48
CA GLU A 31 -3.95 -3.22 -16.46
C GLU A 31 -3.99 -2.48 -15.11
N LEU A 32 -5.09 -2.56 -14.37
CA LEU A 32 -5.27 -1.99 -13.03
C LEU A 32 -4.66 -2.85 -11.90
N VAL A 33 -3.70 -3.71 -12.23
CA VAL A 33 -2.94 -4.53 -11.29
C VAL A 33 -1.52 -4.00 -11.21
N ASN A 34 -0.96 -3.87 -10.00
CA ASN A 34 0.45 -3.52 -9.85
C ASN A 34 1.32 -4.58 -10.54
N PRO A 35 2.27 -4.19 -11.40
CA PRO A 35 2.99 -5.13 -12.27
C PRO A 35 3.99 -5.94 -11.46
N GLY A 36 3.55 -6.98 -10.73
CA GLY A 36 4.41 -7.85 -9.91
C GLY A 36 5.12 -7.10 -8.77
N TYR A 37 4.45 -6.11 -8.19
CA TYR A 37 4.86 -5.48 -6.94
C TYR A 37 3.74 -5.60 -5.93
N ALA A 38 4.09 -6.01 -4.72
CA ALA A 38 3.15 -6.09 -3.62
C ALA A 38 3.32 -4.90 -2.66
N ASP A 39 2.20 -4.35 -2.19
CA ASP A 39 2.20 -3.34 -1.12
C ASP A 39 1.71 -3.99 0.18
N PRO A 40 2.50 -3.97 1.27
CA PRO A 40 2.05 -4.47 2.58
C PRO A 40 0.97 -3.60 3.24
N PHE A 41 0.64 -2.44 2.68
CA PHE A 41 -0.43 -1.56 3.15
C PHE A 41 -1.72 -1.74 2.35
N ASN A 42 -2.86 -1.73 3.05
CA ASN A 42 -4.18 -1.87 2.46
C ASN A 42 -4.61 -0.57 1.76
N CYS A 43 -5.02 -0.67 0.50
CA CYS A 43 -5.34 0.51 -0.30
C CYS A 43 -6.55 1.33 0.14
N ARG A 44 -7.39 0.78 1.02
CA ARG A 44 -8.65 1.39 1.48
C ARG A 44 -8.58 1.90 2.91
N THR A 45 -7.80 1.24 3.76
CA THR A 45 -7.78 1.55 5.19
C THR A 45 -6.50 2.28 5.61
N ASP A 46 -5.40 2.09 4.89
CA ASP A 46 -4.12 2.74 5.22
C ASP A 46 -4.01 4.09 4.49
N ILE A 47 -4.86 5.03 4.92
CA ILE A 47 -4.97 6.40 4.37
C ILE A 47 -3.75 7.23 4.76
N THR A 48 -3.02 7.70 3.74
CA THR A 48 -1.81 8.51 3.91
C THR A 48 -2.11 10.01 3.81
N PHE A 49 -3.22 10.39 3.19
CA PHE A 49 -3.61 11.78 2.98
C PHE A 49 -5.03 12.03 3.50
N ASP A 50 -5.14 12.84 4.56
CA ASP A 50 -6.43 13.28 5.14
C ASP A 50 -6.25 14.57 5.99
N HIS A 51 -5.41 15.49 5.51
CA HIS A 51 -5.07 16.68 6.29
C HIS A 51 -6.26 17.65 6.37
N ALA A 52 -6.54 18.14 7.58
CA ALA A 52 -7.61 19.11 7.87
C ALA A 52 -7.64 20.37 6.98
N LYS A 53 -6.50 20.83 6.46
CA LYS A 53 -6.40 22.02 5.61
C LYS A 53 -7.11 21.85 4.26
N TYR A 54 -7.40 20.61 3.85
CA TYR A 54 -8.12 20.28 2.63
C TYR A 54 -9.60 19.96 2.87
N ARG A 55 -10.10 20.21 4.08
CA ARG A 55 -11.53 20.04 4.37
C ARG A 55 -12.28 21.28 3.91
N PHE A 56 -13.38 21.07 3.21
CA PHE A 56 -14.29 22.15 2.82
C PHE A 56 -15.61 21.98 3.56
N LEU A 57 -15.99 22.99 4.36
CA LEU A 57 -17.16 22.93 5.25
C LEU A 57 -17.17 21.69 6.17
N GLY A 58 -16.01 21.25 6.63
CA GLY A 58 -15.86 20.06 7.48
C GLY A 58 -15.88 18.72 6.72
N HIS A 59 -16.15 18.73 5.41
CA HIS A 59 -16.12 17.52 4.58
C HIS A 59 -14.71 17.21 4.07
N GLY A 60 -14.28 15.97 4.23
CA GLY A 60 -13.01 15.44 3.69
C GLY A 60 -13.18 15.00 2.23
N PHE A 61 -12.94 15.91 1.29
CA PHE A 61 -12.98 15.59 -0.14
C PHE A 61 -11.67 14.98 -0.66
N MET A 62 -10.63 15.04 0.16
CA MET A 62 -9.26 14.72 -0.18
C MET A 62 -8.70 13.67 0.79
N THR A 63 -9.47 12.61 1.02
CA THR A 63 -9.12 11.49 1.91
C THR A 63 -8.77 10.28 1.05
N CYS A 64 -7.48 9.94 0.97
CA CYS A 64 -7.02 8.85 0.10
C CYS A 64 -5.64 8.29 0.52
N LYS A 65 -5.32 7.11 0.02
CA LYS A 65 -3.96 6.58 0.04
C LYS A 65 -3.26 6.99 -1.25
N LEU A 66 -2.24 7.83 -1.13
CA LEU A 66 -1.43 8.32 -2.24
C LEU A 66 0.01 7.81 -2.20
N ASP A 67 0.43 7.25 -1.06
CA ASP A 67 1.77 6.72 -0.85
C ASP A 67 1.73 5.19 -0.82
N TRP A 68 2.74 4.58 -1.45
CA TRP A 68 2.83 3.14 -1.66
C TRP A 68 4.24 2.66 -1.33
N VAL A 69 4.36 1.42 -0.83
CA VAL A 69 5.65 0.73 -0.73
C VAL A 69 5.58 -0.48 -1.65
N LEU A 70 6.28 -0.41 -2.78
CA LEU A 70 6.23 -1.43 -3.82
C LEU A 70 7.38 -2.43 -3.63
N LEU A 71 7.06 -3.61 -3.11
CA LEU A 71 8.04 -4.67 -2.81
C LEU A 71 8.08 -5.71 -3.94
N ARG A 72 9.29 -6.16 -4.27
CA ARG A 72 9.58 -7.30 -5.14
C ARG A 72 10.87 -7.98 -4.67
N GLY A 73 10.93 -9.31 -4.68
CA GLY A 73 12.15 -10.06 -4.32
C GLY A 73 12.57 -9.91 -2.86
N CYS A 74 11.64 -9.53 -1.97
CA CYS A 74 11.88 -9.38 -0.55
C CYS A 74 10.62 -9.71 0.25
N ARG A 75 10.79 -10.03 1.52
CA ARG A 75 9.73 -10.38 2.46
C ARG A 75 9.59 -9.29 3.50
N ALA A 76 8.39 -8.74 3.68
CA ALA A 76 8.17 -7.74 4.73
C ALA A 76 8.14 -8.40 6.11
N VAL A 77 8.97 -7.91 7.03
CA VAL A 77 9.00 -8.38 8.43
C VAL A 77 8.24 -7.47 9.38
N SER A 78 8.11 -6.19 9.05
CA SER A 78 7.25 -5.26 9.78
C SER A 78 6.83 -4.10 8.89
N ARG A 79 5.71 -3.46 9.24
CA ARG A 79 5.24 -2.24 8.58
C ARG A 79 4.77 -1.25 9.64
N ARG A 80 5.02 0.03 9.41
CA ARG A 80 4.58 1.14 10.27
C ARG A 80 4.13 2.31 9.41
N MET A 81 3.15 3.02 9.92
CA MET A 81 2.72 4.33 9.42
C MET A 81 2.89 5.32 10.57
N GLY A 82 3.26 6.56 10.28
CA GLY A 82 3.32 7.60 11.29
C GLY A 82 3.04 8.98 10.71
N ASN A 83 3.41 10.03 11.45
CA ASN A 83 2.96 11.41 11.17
C ASN A 83 1.41 11.51 11.18
N HIS A 84 0.77 10.86 12.16
CA HIS A 84 -0.69 10.82 12.28
C HIS A 84 -1.33 12.18 12.57
N ASP A 85 -0.54 13.12 13.09
CA ASP A 85 -0.93 14.50 13.35
C ASP A 85 -0.62 15.45 12.19
N TYR A 86 0.03 14.95 11.13
CA TYR A 86 0.43 15.72 9.96
C TYR A 86 1.37 16.90 10.27
N SER A 87 2.09 16.85 11.40
CA SER A 87 2.99 17.93 11.84
C SER A 87 4.23 18.10 10.97
N ALA A 88 4.72 17.02 10.35
CA ALA A 88 5.94 17.03 9.54
C ALA A 88 5.69 17.18 8.03
N SER A 89 4.49 16.81 7.57
CA SER A 89 4.05 16.81 6.17
C SER A 89 2.54 16.61 6.13
N ASP A 90 1.89 17.00 5.04
CA ASP A 90 0.48 16.68 4.78
C ASP A 90 0.20 15.25 4.38
N HIS A 91 1.25 14.44 4.24
CA HIS A 91 1.16 13.00 4.09
C HIS A 91 1.72 12.28 5.32
N LYS A 92 1.09 11.16 5.69
CA LYS A 92 1.69 10.18 6.59
C LYS A 92 2.83 9.47 5.89
N TRP A 93 3.90 9.15 6.61
CA TRP A 93 4.97 8.32 6.07
C TRP A 93 4.62 6.83 6.22
N LEU A 94 5.18 6.03 5.31
CA LEU A 94 5.14 4.57 5.34
C LEU A 94 6.56 4.03 5.55
N LEU A 95 6.70 3.05 6.43
CA LEU A 95 7.96 2.36 6.69
C LEU A 95 7.73 0.86 6.64
N VAL A 96 8.61 0.15 5.94
CA VAL A 96 8.62 -1.31 5.89
C VAL A 96 10.02 -1.79 6.19
N GLU A 97 10.13 -2.73 7.11
CA GLU A 97 11.35 -3.51 7.30
C GLU A 97 11.23 -4.78 6.45
N VAL A 98 12.28 -5.13 5.71
CA VAL A 98 12.28 -6.27 4.80
C VAL A 98 13.47 -7.19 5.04
N GLU A 99 13.28 -8.47 4.73
CA GLU A 99 14.35 -9.44 4.49
C GLU A 99 14.49 -9.61 2.98
N VAL A 100 15.71 -9.45 2.48
CA VAL A 100 15.99 -9.66 1.06
C VAL A 100 16.15 -11.15 0.82
N GLU A 101 15.39 -11.71 -0.13
CA GLU A 101 15.68 -13.05 -0.62
C GLU A 101 16.92 -12.95 -1.50
N VAL A 102 18.08 -13.29 -0.94
CA VAL A 102 19.29 -13.46 -1.75
C VAL A 102 19.01 -14.67 -2.64
N ALA A 103 18.74 -14.41 -3.92
CA ALA A 103 18.76 -15.46 -4.91
C ALA A 103 20.15 -16.11 -4.85
N LEU A 104 20.24 -17.32 -4.30
CA LEU A 104 21.37 -18.18 -4.55
C LEU A 104 21.35 -18.41 -6.05
N GLY A 105 22.29 -17.78 -6.76
CA GLY A 105 22.38 -17.85 -8.22
C GLY A 105 22.30 -19.29 -8.69
N GLY A 106 21.35 -19.55 -9.59
CA GLY A 106 21.30 -20.72 -10.45
C GLY A 106 21.66 -20.31 -11.86
#